data_AF-A0A2V8K651-F1
#
_entry.id   AF-A0A2V8K651-F1
#
_cell.length_a   1.000
_cell.length_b   1.000
_cell.length_c   1.000
_cell.angle_alpha   90.00
_cell.angle_beta   90.00
_cell.angle_gamma   90.00
#
_symmetry.space_group_name_H-M   'P 1'
#
loop_
_entity.id
_entity.type
_entity.pdbx_description
1 polymer ?
#
loop_
_entity_poly.entity_id
_entity_poly.type
_entity_poly.pdbx_seq_one_letter_code
_entity_poly.pdbx_strand_id
1 'polypeptide(L)'
;MKRTDELVSSFNRSWKRFSGTLKKARTDASEKSVHDLRVNTRRIIATLELARVLSNRGDIAKVQRRFKKVLKSMGPLRDVQVQLDTVSRLRRGAVIGKFIRRLKRREGEEIHRIQNALKRGRKRRLAAEMKQLGTEFGRLHESLDGERIHRSVNRVLSGRQNEFSKAKRRFDRLRPRNEETLHVMRIALKKLRYVVEALEPVLGPSAKAQARQNACFPTIDGRVS
;
A
#
# COMPACT_ATOMS: atom_id res chain seq x y z
N MET A 1 -28.09 2.39 -4.42
CA MET A 1 -27.45 2.82 -5.69
C MET A 1 -26.21 3.67 -5.46
N LYS A 2 -26.28 4.93 -4.98
CA LYS A 2 -25.10 5.83 -4.86
C LYS A 2 -23.81 5.23 -4.25
N ARG A 3 -23.89 4.55 -3.09
CA ARG A 3 -22.70 4.00 -2.39
C ARG A 3 -22.04 2.82 -3.10
N THR A 4 -22.79 2.10 -3.93
CA THR A 4 -22.27 0.92 -4.61
C THR A 4 -21.55 1.30 -5.91
N ASP A 5 -22.07 2.31 -6.62
CA ASP A 5 -21.38 2.97 -7.72
C ASP A 5 -20.06 3.62 -7.26
N GLU A 6 -20.06 4.21 -6.06
CA GLU A 6 -18.87 4.78 -5.42
C GLU A 6 -17.77 3.73 -5.19
N LEU A 7 -18.15 2.49 -4.84
CA LEU A 7 -17.21 1.42 -4.56
C LEU A 7 -16.56 0.88 -5.85
N VAL A 8 -17.35 0.65 -6.90
CA VAL A 8 -16.83 0.28 -8.23
C VAL A 8 -15.96 1.41 -8.80
N SER A 9 -16.38 2.66 -8.62
CA SER A 9 -15.60 3.84 -9.01
C SER A 9 -14.28 3.94 -8.25
N SER A 10 -14.27 3.64 -6.95
CA SER A 10 -13.06 3.60 -6.12
C SER A 10 -12.08 2.52 -6.60
N PHE A 11 -12.59 1.35 -6.98
CA PHE A 11 -11.80 0.26 -7.56
C PHE A 11 -11.14 0.66 -8.89
N ASN A 12 -11.93 1.19 -9.83
CA ASN A 12 -11.44 1.65 -11.12
C ASN A 12 -10.41 2.78 -10.99
N ARG A 13 -10.64 3.72 -10.07
CA ARG A 13 -9.71 4.82 -9.77
C ARG A 13 -8.39 4.30 -9.20
N SER A 14 -8.45 3.34 -8.28
CA SER A 14 -7.27 2.71 -7.68
C SER A 14 -6.45 1.96 -8.72
N TRP A 15 -7.11 1.22 -9.62
CA TRP A 15 -6.45 0.57 -10.75
C TRP A 15 -5.80 1.57 -11.73
N LYS A 16 -6.52 2.63 -12.12
CA LYS A 16 -5.98 3.67 -13.02
C LYS A 16 -4.73 4.33 -12.43
N ARG A 17 -4.76 4.68 -11.14
CA ARG A 17 -3.60 5.25 -10.42
C ARG A 17 -2.43 4.28 -10.34
N PHE A 18 -2.68 3.01 -10.00
CA PHE A 18 -1.64 1.97 -10.01
C PHE A 18 -1.04 1.79 -11.42
N SER A 19 -1.86 1.65 -12.46
CA SER A 19 -1.40 1.44 -13.84
C SER A 19 -0.55 2.61 -14.37
N GLY A 20 -0.91 3.84 -13.99
CA GLY A 20 -0.14 5.05 -14.30
C GLY A 20 1.21 5.10 -13.57
N THR A 21 1.21 4.88 -12.26
CA THR A 21 2.45 4.85 -11.46
C THR A 21 3.38 3.70 -11.84
N LEU A 22 2.82 2.54 -12.21
CA LEU A 22 3.57 1.41 -12.74
C LEU A 22 4.26 1.75 -14.07
N LYS A 23 3.57 2.48 -14.95
CA LYS A 23 4.15 2.96 -16.21
C LYS A 23 5.31 3.92 -15.93
N LYS A 24 5.11 4.87 -15.02
CA LYS A 24 6.13 5.86 -14.62
C LYS A 24 7.36 5.18 -14.02
N ALA A 25 7.21 4.38 -12.97
CA ALA A 25 8.31 3.69 -12.28
C ALA A 25 9.11 2.74 -13.19
N ARG A 26 8.48 2.25 -14.27
CA ARG A 26 9.16 1.42 -15.28
C ARG A 26 10.01 2.27 -16.24
N THR A 27 9.54 3.46 -16.61
CA THR A 27 10.27 4.37 -17.50
C THR A 27 11.36 5.12 -16.76
N ASP A 28 11.03 5.64 -15.57
CA ASP A 28 11.91 6.36 -14.68
C ASP A 28 11.74 5.78 -13.28
N ALA A 29 12.74 5.06 -12.78
CA ALA A 29 12.73 4.43 -11.46
C ALA A 29 13.27 5.35 -10.35
N SER A 30 13.08 6.67 -10.51
CA SER A 30 13.37 7.68 -9.48
C SER A 30 12.73 7.36 -8.13
N GLU A 31 13.29 7.94 -7.06
CA GLU A 31 12.77 7.77 -5.71
C GLU A 31 11.26 8.07 -5.62
N LYS A 32 10.84 9.19 -6.22
CA LYS A 32 9.45 9.62 -6.24
C LYS A 32 8.55 8.63 -6.96
N SER A 33 8.95 8.14 -8.13
CA SER A 33 8.12 7.23 -8.92
C SER A 33 7.96 5.86 -8.23
N VAL A 34 9.03 5.35 -7.60
CA VAL A 34 9.02 4.11 -6.82
C VAL A 34 8.18 4.28 -5.56
N HIS A 35 8.31 5.41 -4.86
CA HIS A 35 7.48 5.75 -3.71
C HIS A 35 5.99 5.77 -4.11
N ASP A 36 5.65 6.50 -5.17
CA ASP A 36 4.28 6.60 -5.67
C ASP A 36 3.71 5.23 -6.04
N LEU A 37 4.49 4.38 -6.74
CA LEU A 37 4.07 3.03 -7.07
C LEU A 37 3.84 2.18 -5.81
N ARG A 38 4.71 2.29 -4.79
CA ARG A 38 4.55 1.58 -3.51
C ARG A 38 3.27 2.00 -2.79
N VAL A 39 3.00 3.31 -2.73
CA VAL A 39 1.77 3.84 -2.12
C VAL A 39 0.53 3.32 -2.86
N ASN A 40 0.50 3.44 -4.19
CA ASN A 40 -0.65 2.98 -4.98
C ASN A 40 -0.82 1.45 -4.97
N THR A 41 0.27 0.69 -4.82
CA THR A 41 0.22 -0.76 -4.61
C THR A 41 -0.40 -1.12 -3.25
N ARG A 42 -0.11 -0.36 -2.18
CA ARG A 42 -0.75 -0.60 -0.88
C ARG A 42 -2.23 -0.23 -0.88
N ARG A 43 -2.59 0.87 -1.53
CA ARG A 43 -4.00 1.29 -1.72
C ARG A 43 -4.80 0.23 -2.46
N ILE A 44 -4.33 -0.26 -3.60
CA ILE A 44 -5.06 -1.30 -4.35
C ILE A 44 -5.16 -2.63 -3.59
N ILE A 45 -4.16 -3.00 -2.77
CA ILE A 45 -4.25 -4.16 -1.87
C ILE A 45 -5.40 -3.98 -0.86
N ALA A 46 -5.54 -2.78 -0.29
CA ALA A 46 -6.61 -2.45 0.64
C ALA A 46 -7.99 -2.44 -0.03
N THR A 47 -8.10 -1.89 -1.26
CA THR A 47 -9.35 -1.95 -2.03
C THR A 47 -9.74 -3.40 -2.36
N LEU A 48 -8.77 -4.24 -2.75
CA LEU A 48 -9.01 -5.67 -2.98
C LEU A 48 -9.39 -6.42 -1.70
N GLU A 49 -8.94 -5.97 -0.53
CA GLU A 49 -9.34 -6.55 0.74
C GLU A 49 -10.83 -6.32 1.01
N LEU A 50 -11.30 -5.09 0.76
CA LEU A 50 -12.71 -4.76 0.85
C LEU A 50 -13.54 -5.58 -0.15
N ALA A 51 -13.09 -5.64 -1.40
CA ALA A 51 -13.75 -6.42 -2.45
C ALA A 51 -13.86 -7.91 -2.07
N ARG A 52 -12.82 -8.47 -1.44
CA ARG A 52 -12.82 -9.85 -0.95
C ARG A 52 -13.87 -10.08 0.13
N VAL A 53 -13.99 -9.17 1.10
CA VAL A 53 -14.98 -9.31 2.18
C VAL A 53 -16.41 -9.18 1.66
N LEU A 54 -16.65 -8.28 0.70
CA LEU A 54 -17.97 -8.09 0.10
C LEU A 54 -18.43 -9.29 -0.74
N SER A 55 -17.53 -9.87 -1.52
CA SER A 55 -17.83 -10.97 -2.43
C SER A 55 -17.66 -12.36 -1.83
N ASN A 56 -16.94 -12.48 -0.70
CA ASN A 56 -16.51 -13.75 -0.12
C ASN A 56 -15.71 -14.66 -1.08
N ARG A 57 -15.05 -14.10 -2.09
CA ARG A 57 -14.34 -14.90 -3.11
C ARG A 57 -12.85 -15.08 -2.82
N GLY A 58 -12.38 -16.32 -2.94
CA GLY A 58 -10.98 -16.69 -2.69
C GLY A 58 -10.00 -16.31 -3.80
N ASP A 59 -10.48 -16.07 -5.02
CA ASP A 59 -9.66 -15.68 -6.18
C ASP A 59 -9.08 -14.26 -6.03
N ILE A 60 -9.81 -13.34 -5.38
CA ILE A 60 -9.32 -12.00 -5.03
C ILE A 60 -8.06 -12.10 -4.16
N ALA A 61 -7.97 -13.11 -3.28
CA ALA A 61 -6.77 -13.32 -2.47
C ALA A 61 -5.55 -13.68 -3.35
N LYS A 62 -5.74 -14.36 -4.49
CA LYS A 62 -4.67 -14.64 -5.46
C LYS A 62 -4.17 -13.34 -6.09
N VAL A 63 -5.08 -12.45 -6.50
CA VAL A 63 -4.74 -11.13 -7.07
C VAL A 63 -4.02 -10.26 -6.03
N GLN A 64 -4.51 -10.20 -4.79
CA GLN A 64 -3.84 -9.50 -3.69
C GLN A 64 -2.40 -10.00 -3.48
N ARG A 65 -2.18 -11.32 -3.51
CA ARG A 65 -0.83 -11.90 -3.38
C ARG A 65 0.11 -11.42 -4.49
N ARG A 66 -0.38 -11.21 -5.72
CA ARG A 66 0.46 -10.66 -6.81
C ARG A 66 0.83 -9.21 -6.57
N PHE A 67 -0.10 -8.37 -6.13
CA PHE A 67 0.23 -6.99 -5.74
C PHE A 67 1.22 -6.95 -4.58
N LYS A 68 1.09 -7.86 -3.60
CA LYS A 68 2.09 -8.01 -2.52
C LYS A 68 3.47 -8.40 -3.07
N LYS A 69 3.56 -9.25 -4.10
CA LYS A 69 4.83 -9.57 -4.77
C LYS A 69 5.42 -8.35 -5.47
N VAL A 70 4.62 -7.51 -6.13
CA VAL A 70 5.06 -6.24 -6.71
C VAL A 70 5.59 -5.29 -5.62
N LEU A 71 4.87 -5.18 -4.50
CA LEU A 71 5.31 -4.36 -3.37
C LEU A 71 6.64 -4.85 -2.77
N LYS A 72 6.79 -6.18 -2.61
CA LYS A 72 8.01 -6.80 -2.09
C LYS A 72 9.20 -6.60 -3.02
N SER A 73 9.02 -6.70 -4.34
CA SER A 73 10.13 -6.51 -5.27
C SER A 73 10.74 -5.12 -5.16
N MET A 74 9.94 -4.09 -4.86
CA MET A 74 10.40 -2.71 -4.65
C MET A 74 11.04 -2.43 -3.29
N GLY A 75 11.17 -3.42 -2.41
CA GLY A 75 11.78 -3.25 -1.09
C GLY A 75 13.25 -2.80 -1.19
N PRO A 76 14.14 -3.62 -1.78
CA PRO A 76 15.57 -3.32 -1.84
C PRO A 76 15.90 -1.95 -2.46
N LEU A 77 15.24 -1.59 -3.57
CA LEU A 77 15.43 -0.27 -4.18
C LEU A 77 15.05 0.87 -3.23
N ARG A 78 13.90 0.75 -2.53
CA ARG A 78 13.46 1.77 -1.60
C ARG A 78 14.42 1.89 -0.41
N ASP A 79 14.93 0.76 0.08
CA ASP A 79 15.84 0.76 1.22
C ASP A 79 17.14 1.50 0.87
N VAL A 80 17.70 1.27 -0.33
CA VAL A 80 18.88 2.00 -0.82
C VAL A 80 18.59 3.48 -1.02
N GLN A 81 17.42 3.83 -1.57
CA GLN A 81 17.03 5.24 -1.75
C GLN A 81 16.88 5.99 -0.42
N VAL A 82 16.32 5.35 0.60
CA VAL A 82 16.24 5.93 1.96
C VAL A 82 17.64 6.07 2.56
N GLN A 83 18.51 5.08 2.42
CA GLN A 83 19.90 5.17 2.87
C GLN A 83 20.65 6.33 2.18
N LEU A 84 20.43 6.53 0.88
CA LEU A 84 21.01 7.65 0.13
C LEU A 84 20.50 9.00 0.65
N ASP A 85 19.19 9.16 0.87
CA ASP A 85 18.61 10.38 1.45
C ASP A 85 19.21 10.67 2.84
N THR A 86 19.24 9.68 3.73
CA THR A 86 19.79 9.82 5.08
C THR A 86 21.27 10.22 5.07
N VAL A 87 22.10 9.54 4.28
CA VAL A 87 23.54 9.79 4.21
C VAL A 87 23.86 11.10 3.49
N SER A 88 23.02 11.54 2.54
CA SER A 88 23.23 12.80 1.81
C SER A 88 23.23 14.03 2.72
N ARG A 89 22.61 13.91 3.91
CA ARG A 89 22.49 14.97 4.92
C ARG A 89 23.67 15.01 5.89
N LEU A 90 24.59 14.04 5.82
CA LEU A 90 25.79 13.99 6.67
C LEU A 90 26.93 14.84 6.08
N ARG A 91 27.82 15.36 6.94
CA ARG A 91 29.03 16.06 6.50
C ARG A 91 29.89 15.13 5.63
N ARG A 92 30.31 15.61 4.46
CA ARG A 92 31.06 14.81 3.48
C ARG A 92 32.54 14.76 3.84
N GLY A 93 32.98 13.62 4.36
CA GLY A 93 34.39 13.22 4.39
C GLY A 93 34.69 12.15 3.33
N ALA A 94 35.96 11.79 3.16
CA ALA A 94 36.39 10.80 2.16
C ALA A 94 35.69 9.43 2.33
N VAL A 95 35.46 9.00 3.58
CA VAL A 95 34.76 7.75 3.93
C VAL A 95 33.28 7.81 3.49
N ILE A 96 32.57 8.88 3.85
CA ILE A 96 31.17 9.08 3.47
C ILE A 96 31.03 9.18 1.94
N GLY A 97 31.96 9.85 1.27
CA GLY A 97 32.00 9.91 -0.19
C GLY A 97 32.12 8.53 -0.85
N LYS A 98 33.02 7.66 -0.34
CA LYS A 98 33.14 6.27 -0.81
C LYS A 98 31.84 5.47 -0.57
N PHE A 99 31.22 5.66 0.60
CA PHE A 99 29.97 4.97 0.93
C PHE A 99 28.80 5.37 0.01
N ILE A 100 28.63 6.68 -0.25
CA ILE A 100 27.60 7.18 -1.19
C ILE A 100 27.79 6.57 -2.58
N ARG A 101 29.03 6.47 -3.08
CA ARG A 101 29.29 5.83 -4.39
C ARG A 101 28.86 4.37 -4.42
N ARG A 102 29.12 3.62 -3.34
CA ARG A 102 28.67 2.21 -3.21
C ARG A 102 27.14 2.13 -3.23
N LEU A 103 26.45 3.01 -2.51
CA LEU A 103 24.99 3.05 -2.49
C LEU A 103 24.40 3.40 -3.86
N LYS A 104 24.96 4.39 -4.58
CA LYS A 104 24.53 4.74 -5.95
C LYS A 104 24.68 3.58 -6.93
N ARG A 105 25.79 2.82 -6.85
CA ARG A 105 25.97 1.62 -7.68
C ARG A 105 24.87 0.59 -7.39
N ARG A 106 24.62 0.32 -6.11
CA ARG A 106 23.55 -0.60 -5.68
C ARG A 106 22.16 -0.11 -6.12
N GLU A 107 21.91 1.19 -6.07
CA GLU A 107 20.67 1.79 -6.57
C GLU A 107 20.48 1.46 -8.06
N GLY A 108 21.51 1.65 -8.89
CA GLY A 108 21.46 1.30 -10.31
C GLY A 108 21.15 -0.17 -10.56
N GLU A 109 21.77 -1.08 -9.80
CA GLU A 109 21.49 -2.52 -9.87
C GLU A 109 20.02 -2.84 -9.52
N GLU A 110 19.49 -2.26 -8.45
CA GLU A 110 18.11 -2.47 -8.04
C GLU A 110 17.10 -1.83 -9.01
N ILE A 111 17.43 -0.68 -9.62
CA ILE A 111 16.65 -0.06 -10.70
C ILE A 111 16.51 -1.04 -11.87
N HIS A 112 17.62 -1.61 -12.34
CA HIS A 112 17.59 -2.60 -13.43
C HIS A 112 16.75 -3.84 -13.06
N ARG A 113 16.85 -4.34 -11.83
CA ARG A 113 16.01 -5.46 -11.35
C ARG A 113 14.53 -5.11 -11.36
N ILE A 114 14.16 -3.91 -10.91
CA ILE A 114 12.77 -3.43 -10.91
C ILE A 114 12.24 -3.27 -12.32
N GLN A 115 12.98 -2.62 -13.21
CA GLN A 115 12.54 -2.45 -14.60
C GLN A 115 12.31 -3.81 -15.29
N ASN A 116 13.16 -4.80 -15.00
CA ASN A 116 12.98 -6.17 -15.46
C ASN A 116 11.77 -6.89 -14.80
N ALA A 117 11.55 -6.70 -13.51
CA ALA A 117 10.42 -7.28 -12.79
C ALA A 117 9.08 -6.65 -13.22
N LEU A 118 9.08 -5.39 -13.63
CA LEU A 118 7.91 -4.62 -14.06
C LEU A 118 7.66 -4.66 -15.58
N LYS A 119 8.23 -5.66 -16.29
CA LYS A 119 8.01 -5.89 -17.72
C LYS A 119 6.52 -5.91 -18.11
N ARG A 120 6.24 -5.57 -19.38
CA ARG A 120 4.88 -5.42 -19.94
C ARG A 120 3.98 -6.64 -19.67
N GLY A 121 4.54 -7.86 -19.69
CA GLY A 121 3.79 -9.09 -19.41
C GLY A 121 3.14 -9.12 -18.03
N ARG A 122 3.82 -8.62 -16.98
CA ARG A 122 3.26 -8.55 -15.63
C ARG A 122 2.09 -7.57 -15.56
N LYS A 123 2.23 -6.39 -16.19
CA LYS A 123 1.15 -5.41 -16.30
C LYS A 123 -0.07 -5.98 -17.00
N ARG A 124 0.13 -6.65 -18.15
CA ARG A 124 -0.97 -7.27 -18.93
C ARG A 124 -1.71 -8.30 -18.10
N ARG A 125 -1.00 -9.18 -17.39
CA ARG A 125 -1.60 -10.17 -16.50
C ARG A 125 -2.44 -9.52 -15.39
N LEU A 126 -1.88 -8.53 -14.69
CA LEU A 126 -2.62 -7.79 -13.66
C LEU A 126 -3.85 -7.07 -14.25
N ALA A 127 -3.74 -6.54 -15.47
CA ALA A 127 -4.85 -5.89 -16.14
C ALA A 127 -5.99 -6.85 -16.46
N ALA A 128 -5.67 -8.06 -16.96
CA ALA A 128 -6.66 -9.10 -17.22
C ALA A 128 -7.39 -9.52 -15.94
N GLU A 129 -6.64 -9.80 -14.87
CA GLU A 129 -7.22 -10.18 -13.56
C GLU A 129 -8.08 -9.05 -12.99
N MET A 130 -7.64 -7.81 -13.09
CA MET A 130 -8.41 -6.65 -12.61
C MET A 130 -9.67 -6.38 -13.44
N LYS A 131 -9.62 -6.62 -14.76
CA LYS A 131 -10.79 -6.52 -15.63
C LYS A 131 -11.83 -7.58 -15.26
N GLN A 132 -11.41 -8.83 -15.09
CA GLN A 132 -12.27 -9.93 -14.67
C GLN A 132 -12.94 -9.62 -13.32
N LEU A 133 -12.14 -9.22 -12.33
CA LEU A 133 -12.67 -8.82 -11.02
C LEU A 133 -13.66 -7.66 -11.14
N GLY A 134 -13.39 -6.66 -11.97
CA GLY A 134 -14.29 -5.52 -12.17
C GLY A 134 -15.65 -5.94 -12.75
N THR A 135 -15.67 -6.83 -13.75
CA THR A 135 -16.92 -7.35 -14.33
C THR A 135 -17.72 -8.17 -13.33
N GLU A 136 -17.06 -9.06 -12.59
CA GLU A 136 -17.71 -9.89 -11.56
C GLU A 136 -18.23 -9.04 -10.41
N PHE A 137 -17.48 -8.01 -10.02
CA PHE A 137 -17.89 -7.09 -8.97
C PHE A 137 -19.08 -6.22 -9.39
N GLY A 138 -19.14 -5.82 -10.66
CA GLY A 138 -20.30 -5.12 -11.23
C GLY A 138 -21.59 -5.94 -11.14
N ARG A 139 -21.53 -7.23 -11.50
CA ARG A 139 -22.69 -8.15 -11.38
C ARG A 139 -23.11 -8.37 -9.93
N LEU A 140 -22.14 -8.54 -9.03
CA LEU A 140 -22.44 -8.73 -7.60
C LEU A 140 -23.04 -7.45 -7.00
N HIS A 141 -22.58 -6.28 -7.43
CA HIS A 141 -23.06 -4.98 -6.95
C HIS A 141 -24.56 -4.81 -7.15
N GLU A 142 -25.12 -5.22 -8.28
CA GLU A 142 -26.57 -5.09 -8.56
C GLU A 142 -27.41 -5.79 -7.48
N SER A 143 -26.84 -6.80 -6.81
CA SER A 143 -27.48 -7.56 -5.73
C SER A 143 -27.12 -7.12 -4.30
N LEU A 144 -26.24 -6.13 -4.12
CA LEU A 144 -25.78 -5.69 -2.79
C LEU A 144 -26.60 -4.51 -2.26
N ASP A 145 -27.26 -4.70 -1.12
CA ASP A 145 -27.87 -3.62 -0.35
C ASP A 145 -26.82 -2.77 0.41
N GLY A 146 -27.21 -1.56 0.81
CA GLY A 146 -26.33 -0.62 1.51
C GLY A 146 -25.88 -1.12 2.89
N GLU A 147 -26.71 -1.93 3.55
CA GLU A 147 -26.46 -2.49 4.88
C GLU A 147 -25.35 -3.54 4.86
N ARG A 148 -25.35 -4.43 3.88
CA ARG A 148 -24.30 -5.43 3.68
C ARG A 148 -22.96 -4.78 3.36
N ILE A 149 -22.97 -3.68 2.60
CA ILE A 149 -21.77 -2.86 2.36
C ILE A 149 -21.27 -2.26 3.68
N HIS A 150 -22.15 -1.63 4.46
CA HIS A 150 -21.80 -1.01 5.73
C HIS A 150 -21.22 -2.02 6.73
N ARG A 151 -21.87 -3.17 6.92
CA ARG A 151 -21.38 -4.27 7.77
C ARG A 151 -20.02 -4.78 7.33
N SER A 152 -19.80 -4.94 6.03
CA SER A 152 -18.53 -5.42 5.49
C SER A 152 -17.40 -4.41 5.68
N VAL A 153 -17.70 -3.13 5.47
CA VAL A 153 -16.76 -2.03 5.71
C VAL A 153 -16.37 -1.98 7.20
N ASN A 154 -17.36 -2.01 8.11
CA ASN A 154 -17.11 -2.01 9.55
C ASN A 154 -16.28 -3.23 9.96
N ARG A 155 -16.58 -4.42 9.43
CA ARG A 155 -15.81 -5.63 9.69
C ARG A 155 -14.33 -5.48 9.32
N VAL A 156 -14.02 -4.93 8.15
CA VAL A 156 -12.62 -4.70 7.72
C VAL A 156 -11.96 -3.65 8.62
N LEU A 157 -12.65 -2.55 8.90
CA LEU A 157 -12.11 -1.45 9.71
C LEU A 157 -11.81 -1.90 11.15
N SER A 158 -12.78 -2.51 11.83
CA SER A 158 -12.62 -3.03 13.19
C SER A 158 -11.54 -4.11 13.25
N GLY A 159 -11.44 -4.97 12.24
CA GLY A 159 -10.36 -5.96 12.13
C GLY A 159 -8.96 -5.32 12.12
N ARG A 160 -8.78 -4.26 11.33
CA ARG A 160 -7.50 -3.52 11.26
C ARG A 160 -7.22 -2.67 12.49
N GLN A 161 -8.23 -2.05 13.08
CA GLN A 161 -8.11 -1.34 14.35
C GLN A 161 -7.68 -2.27 15.50
N ASN A 162 -8.24 -3.48 15.55
CA ASN A 162 -7.86 -4.49 16.53
C ASN A 162 -6.43 -4.98 16.31
N GLU A 163 -6.02 -5.25 15.06
CA GLU A 163 -4.63 -5.61 14.72
C GLU A 163 -3.64 -4.54 15.19
N PHE A 164 -3.93 -3.27 14.91
CA PHE A 164 -3.11 -2.14 15.36
C PHE A 164 -3.08 -2.02 16.88
N SER A 165 -4.24 -2.11 17.54
CA SER A 165 -4.35 -2.02 19.01
C SER A 165 -3.55 -3.12 19.70
N LYS A 166 -3.62 -4.36 19.18
CA LYS A 166 -2.83 -5.49 19.68
C LYS A 166 -1.33 -5.25 19.50
N ALA A 167 -0.92 -4.79 18.32
CA ALA A 167 0.49 -4.50 18.05
C ALA A 167 1.03 -3.37 18.94
N LYS A 168 0.26 -2.29 19.11
CA LYS A 168 0.58 -1.17 20.01
C LYS A 168 0.73 -1.64 21.46
N ARG A 169 -0.24 -2.41 21.98
CA ARG A 169 -0.16 -2.97 23.35
C ARG A 169 1.09 -3.83 23.55
N ARG A 170 1.47 -4.66 22.56
CA ARG A 170 2.70 -5.46 22.63
C ARG A 170 3.96 -4.59 22.67
N PHE A 171 4.02 -3.55 21.84
CA PHE A 171 5.13 -2.60 21.85
C PHE A 171 5.22 -1.82 23.18
N ASP A 172 4.10 -1.35 23.70
CA ASP A 172 4.06 -0.55 24.93
C ASP A 172 4.51 -1.34 26.16
N ARG A 173 4.13 -2.63 26.23
CA ARG A 173 4.41 -3.54 27.37
C ARG A 173 5.86 -4.03 27.44
N LEU A 174 6.59 -4.08 26.33
CA LEU A 174 7.97 -4.59 26.34
C LEU A 174 8.95 -3.55 26.89
N ARG A 175 9.77 -4.01 27.85
CA ARG A 175 10.92 -3.29 28.40
C ARG A 175 12.11 -4.25 28.43
N PRO A 176 13.24 -3.95 27.76
CA PRO A 176 13.46 -2.78 26.89
C PRO A 176 12.57 -2.82 25.63
N ARG A 177 12.37 -1.65 25.02
CA ARG A 177 11.61 -1.56 23.75
C ARG A 177 12.36 -2.32 22.65
N ASN A 178 11.64 -3.17 21.92
CA ASN A 178 12.19 -3.98 20.84
C ASN A 178 11.86 -3.35 19.47
N GLU A 179 12.85 -3.29 18.58
CA GLU A 179 12.69 -2.81 17.20
C GLU A 179 11.70 -3.67 16.40
N GLU A 180 11.64 -4.99 16.64
CA GLU A 180 10.72 -5.88 15.97
C GLU A 180 9.25 -5.54 16.28
N THR A 181 8.94 -5.26 17.55
CA THR A 181 7.56 -4.92 17.93
C THR A 181 7.16 -3.52 17.46
N LEU A 182 8.12 -2.59 17.39
CA LEU A 182 7.95 -1.30 16.72
C LEU A 182 7.65 -1.50 15.23
N HIS A 183 8.37 -2.38 14.55
CA HIS A 183 8.17 -2.71 13.14
C HIS A 183 6.78 -3.30 12.89
N VAL A 184 6.35 -4.27 13.71
CA VAL A 184 5.01 -4.86 13.62
C VAL A 184 3.92 -3.82 13.85
N MET A 185 4.07 -2.94 14.84
CA MET A 185 3.15 -1.84 15.08
C MET A 185 3.06 -0.89 13.88
N ARG A 186 4.20 -0.51 13.30
CA ARG A 186 4.25 0.34 12.09
C ARG A 186 3.57 -0.32 10.89
N ILE A 187 3.75 -1.63 10.69
CA ILE A 187 3.04 -2.38 9.65
C ILE A 187 1.52 -2.31 9.87
N ALA A 188 1.06 -2.57 11.09
CA ALA A 188 -0.37 -2.57 11.41
C ALA A 188 -1.00 -1.18 11.20
N LEU A 189 -0.31 -0.12 11.62
CA LEU A 189 -0.73 1.26 11.39
C LEU A 189 -0.85 1.57 9.89
N LYS A 190 0.15 1.17 9.08
CA LYS A 190 0.12 1.34 7.63
C LYS A 190 -1.09 0.64 7.01
N LYS A 191 -1.36 -0.61 7.39
CA LYS A 191 -2.53 -1.35 6.89
C LYS A 191 -3.84 -0.64 7.23
N LEU A 192 -3.99 -0.18 8.47
CA LEU A 192 -5.17 0.58 8.90
C LEU A 192 -5.34 1.85 8.08
N ARG A 193 -4.26 2.64 7.93
CA ARG A 193 -4.27 3.87 7.13
C ARG A 193 -4.74 3.62 5.69
N TYR A 194 -4.20 2.61 5.01
CA TYR A 194 -4.57 2.36 3.61
C TYR A 194 -5.99 1.82 3.45
N VAL A 195 -6.51 1.06 4.43
CA VAL A 195 -7.92 0.66 4.46
C VAL A 195 -8.81 1.89 4.59
N VAL A 196 -8.50 2.78 5.53
CA VAL A 196 -9.20 4.04 5.71
C VAL A 196 -9.18 4.90 4.44
N GLU A 197 -8.01 5.08 3.81
CA GLU A 197 -7.89 5.82 2.55
C GLU A 197 -8.68 5.16 1.39
N ALA A 198 -8.74 3.83 1.34
CA ALA A 198 -9.51 3.10 0.34
C ALA A 198 -11.04 3.21 0.56
N LEU A 199 -11.45 3.39 1.81
CA LEU A 199 -12.84 3.48 2.24
C LEU A 199 -13.39 4.92 2.24
N GLU A 200 -12.53 5.93 2.18
CA GLU A 200 -12.93 7.35 2.12
C GLU A 200 -14.03 7.63 1.07
N PRO A 201 -13.98 7.08 -0.16
CA PRO A 201 -15.02 7.31 -1.15
C PRO A 201 -16.37 6.63 -0.82
N VAL A 202 -16.37 5.60 0.05
CA VAL A 202 -17.54 4.75 0.35
C VAL A 202 -18.20 5.15 1.67
N LEU A 203 -17.42 5.65 2.62
CA LEU A 203 -17.88 5.98 3.97
C LEU A 203 -18.47 7.39 4.12
N GLY A 204 -18.39 8.22 3.10
CA GLY A 204 -18.86 9.62 3.16
C GLY A 204 -18.07 10.50 4.16
N PRO A 205 -18.55 11.72 4.46
CA PRO A 205 -17.82 12.72 5.26
C PRO A 205 -17.50 12.27 6.70
N SER A 206 -18.35 11.45 7.32
CA SER A 206 -18.19 11.02 8.72
C SER A 206 -16.91 10.20 8.94
N ALA A 207 -16.54 9.35 7.98
CA ALA A 207 -15.25 8.65 8.07
C ALA A 207 -14.04 9.49 7.67
N LYS A 208 -14.20 10.64 6.99
CA LYS A 208 -13.08 11.58 6.83
C LYS A 208 -12.61 12.08 8.19
N ALA A 209 -13.53 12.29 9.15
CA ALA A 209 -13.17 12.67 10.50
C ALA A 209 -12.39 11.56 11.23
N GLN A 210 -12.85 10.31 11.11
CA GLN A 210 -12.18 9.15 11.72
C GLN A 210 -10.86 8.78 11.00
N ALA A 211 -10.77 9.05 9.71
CA ALA A 211 -9.55 8.95 8.92
C ALA A 211 -8.52 9.99 9.33
N ARG A 212 -8.96 11.23 9.54
CA ARG A 212 -8.13 12.35 10.00
C ARG A 212 -7.62 12.13 11.41
N GLN A 213 -8.43 11.61 12.34
CA GLN A 213 -7.97 11.23 13.69
C GLN A 213 -6.87 10.16 13.65
N ASN A 214 -6.98 9.16 12.76
CA ASN A 214 -5.95 8.13 12.59
C ASN A 214 -4.74 8.59 11.76
N ALA A 215 -4.91 9.58 10.89
CA ALA A 215 -3.84 10.28 10.18
C ALA A 215 -3.12 11.31 11.08
N CYS A 216 -3.75 11.72 12.19
CA CYS A 216 -3.20 12.59 13.24
C CYS A 216 -2.28 11.84 14.22
N PHE A 217 -1.73 10.69 13.84
CA PHE A 217 -0.45 10.26 14.41
C PHE A 217 0.65 10.89 13.55
N PRO A 218 1.35 11.93 14.04
CA PRO A 218 2.33 12.64 13.25
C PRO A 218 3.38 11.65 12.74
N THR A 219 3.55 11.65 11.42
CA THR A 219 4.77 11.37 10.67
C THR A 219 5.88 10.59 11.42
N ILE A 220 5.60 9.39 11.94
CA ILE A 220 6.66 8.44 12.37
C ILE A 220 7.35 7.84 11.13
N ASP A 221 6.83 8.13 9.93
CA ASP A 221 7.22 7.52 8.67
C ASP A 221 8.42 8.19 7.95
N GLY A 222 9.14 9.13 8.60
CA GLY A 222 10.20 9.91 7.94
C GLY A 222 11.51 10.19 8.70
N ARG A 223 11.72 9.69 9.93
CA ARG A 223 12.97 9.96 10.68
C ARG A 223 13.60 8.77 11.42
N VAL A 224 13.16 7.55 11.18
CA VAL A 224 13.84 6.36 11.72
C VAL A 224 13.73 5.22 10.71
N SER A 225 14.55 5.29 9.66
CA SER A 225 15.00 4.16 8.83
C SER A 225 16.28 4.60 8.13
#